data_AF-A0A3R9C7V6-F1
#
_entry.id   AF-A0A3R9C7V6-F1
#
_cell.length_a   1.000
_cell.length_b   1.000
_cell.length_c   1.000
_cell.angle_alpha   90.00
_cell.angle_beta   90.00
_cell.angle_gamma   90.00
#
_symmetry.space_group_name_H-M   'P 1'
#
loop_
_entity.id
_entity.type
_entity.pdbx_description
1 polymer ?
#
loop_
_entity_poly.entity_id
_entity_poly.type
_entity_poly.pdbx_seq_one_letter_code
_entity_poly.pdbx_strand_id
1 'polypeptide(L)'
;MELKAYLHRLENIKAIHDLDAAGLDHHVIAVFLSAEGISMTAQEVTTIVNTYDALGKVKLPSKKVQALINAKKLGQNDETLPCPV
;
A
#
# COMPACT_ATOMS: atom_id res chain seq x y z
N MET A 1 -19.36 -11.66 -8.60
CA MET A 1 -18.13 -11.70 -9.44
C MET A 1 -17.07 -10.67 -9.01
N GLU A 2 -17.31 -9.87 -7.96
CA GLU A 2 -16.34 -8.84 -7.52
C GLU A 2 -15.26 -9.35 -6.57
N LEU A 3 -15.59 -10.24 -5.62
CA LEU A 3 -14.64 -10.72 -4.61
C LEU A 3 -13.41 -11.41 -5.23
N LYS A 4 -13.62 -12.21 -6.28
CA LYS A 4 -12.54 -12.88 -7.00
C LYS A 4 -11.61 -11.88 -7.70
N ALA A 5 -12.16 -10.78 -8.24
CA ALA A 5 -11.36 -9.72 -8.84
C ALA A 5 -10.56 -8.93 -7.78
N TYR A 6 -11.11 -8.72 -6.58
CA TYR A 6 -10.38 -8.14 -5.45
C TYR A 6 -9.26 -9.06 -4.93
N LEU A 7 -9.51 -10.38 -4.86
CA LEU A 7 -8.49 -11.37 -4.48
C LEU A 7 -7.36 -11.40 -5.50
N HIS A 8 -7.67 -11.46 -6.79
CA HIS A 8 -6.66 -11.37 -7.84
C HIS A 8 -5.86 -10.05 -7.75
N ARG A 9 -6.51 -8.91 -7.51
CA ARG A 9 -5.80 -7.64 -7.29
C ARG A 9 -4.83 -7.68 -6.10
N LEU A 10 -5.23 -8.26 -4.98
CA LEU A 10 -4.36 -8.39 -3.80
C LEU A 10 -3.20 -9.36 -4.04
N GLU A 11 -3.47 -10.51 -4.64
CA GLU A 11 -2.45 -11.50 -5.02
C GLU A 11 -1.44 -10.91 -6.00
N ASN A 12 -1.90 -10.14 -6.98
CA ASN A 12 -1.03 -9.49 -7.97
C ASN A 12 -0.13 -8.42 -7.32
N ILE A 13 -0.65 -7.63 -6.37
CA ILE A 13 0.17 -6.65 -5.63
C ILE A 13 1.24 -7.37 -4.80
N LYS A 14 0.89 -8.47 -4.15
CA LYS A 14 1.86 -9.29 -3.42
C LYS A 14 2.92 -9.87 -4.36
N ALA A 15 2.52 -10.41 -5.50
CA ALA A 15 3.44 -10.93 -6.50
C ALA A 15 4.42 -9.85 -7.00
N ILE A 16 3.94 -8.62 -7.26
CA ILE A 16 4.81 -7.47 -7.60
C ILE A 16 5.87 -7.24 -6.52
N HIS A 17 5.49 -7.26 -5.25
CA HIS A 17 6.41 -7.08 -4.12
C HIS A 17 7.40 -8.24 -3.97
N ASP A 18 6.95 -9.48 -4.18
CA ASP A 18 7.83 -10.66 -4.10
C ASP A 18 8.88 -10.64 -5.22
N LEU A 19 8.49 -10.20 -6.43
CA LEU A 19 9.40 -10.04 -7.56
C LEU A 19 10.40 -8.89 -7.35
N ASP A 20 9.94 -7.74 -6.82
CA ASP A 20 10.79 -6.62 -6.42
C ASP A 20 11.81 -7.03 -5.34
N ALA A 21 11.37 -7.78 -4.32
CA ALA A 21 12.23 -8.31 -3.26
C ALA A 21 13.26 -9.33 -3.78
N ALA A 22 12.95 -10.04 -4.87
CA ALA A 22 13.89 -10.91 -5.58
C ALA A 22 14.92 -10.15 -6.43
N GLY A 23 14.83 -8.81 -6.51
CA GLY A 23 15.77 -7.95 -7.23
C GLY A 23 15.49 -7.86 -8.74
N LEU A 24 14.26 -8.18 -9.17
CA LEU A 24 13.85 -8.02 -10.57
C LEU A 24 13.61 -6.54 -10.89
N ASP A 25 14.06 -6.12 -12.07
CA ASP A 25 13.80 -4.77 -12.54
C ASP A 25 12.30 -4.53 -12.78
N HIS A 26 11.82 -3.33 -12.46
CA HIS A 26 10.40 -2.97 -12.58
C HIS A 26 9.86 -3.10 -14.01
N HIS A 27 10.70 -2.95 -15.03
CA HIS A 27 10.32 -3.19 -16.42
C HIS A 27 10.03 -4.68 -16.68
N VAL A 28 10.84 -5.57 -16.11
CA VAL A 28 10.65 -7.03 -16.24
C VAL A 28 9.36 -7.46 -15.55
N ILE A 29 9.09 -6.92 -14.36
CA ILE A 29 7.84 -7.16 -13.62
C ILE A 29 6.61 -6.70 -14.43
N ALA A 30 6.69 -5.52 -15.05
CA ALA A 30 5.61 -4.99 -15.90
C ALA A 30 5.34 -5.88 -17.13
N VAL A 31 6.40 -6.37 -17.78
CA VAL A 31 6.30 -7.29 -18.93
C VAL A 31 5.71 -8.64 -18.51
N PHE A 32 6.12 -9.18 -17.35
CA PHE A 32 5.59 -10.43 -16.81
C PHE A 32 4.08 -10.34 -16.57
N LEU A 33 3.62 -9.29 -15.92
CA LEU A 33 2.20 -9.08 -15.63
C LEU A 33 1.38 -8.83 -16.90
N SER A 34 1.97 -8.14 -17.87
CA SER A 34 1.33 -7.95 -19.18
C SER A 34 1.14 -9.27 -19.92
N ALA A 35 2.05 -10.24 -19.78
CA ALA A 35 1.90 -11.58 -20.33
C ALA A 35 0.78 -12.40 -19.64
N GLU A 36 0.51 -12.13 -18.36
CA GLU A 36 -0.63 -12.71 -17.62
C GLU A 36 -1.97 -11.98 -17.90
N GLY A 37 -1.97 -10.99 -18.81
CA GLY A 37 -3.15 -10.24 -19.21
C GLY A 37 -3.41 -8.97 -18.39
N ILE A 38 -2.46 -8.55 -17.55
CA ILE A 38 -2.52 -7.32 -16.75
C ILE A 38 -1.61 -6.28 -17.39
N SER A 39 -2.17 -5.48 -18.30
CA SER A 39 -1.42 -4.39 -18.95
C SER A 39 -0.99 -3.36 -17.90
N MET A 40 0.31 -3.21 -17.70
CA MET A 40 0.87 -2.26 -16.73
C MET A 40 2.26 -1.77 -17.16
N THR A 41 2.59 -0.55 -16.79
CA THR A 41 3.87 0.11 -17.04
C THR A 41 4.84 -0.03 -15.86
N ALA A 42 6.14 0.14 -16.10
CA ALA A 42 7.15 0.13 -15.03
C ALA A 42 6.93 1.24 -13.98
N GLN A 43 6.35 2.37 -14.39
CA GLN A 43 6.02 3.47 -13.49
C GLN A 43 4.87 3.10 -12.54
N GLU A 44 3.88 2.35 -13.02
CA GLU A 44 2.80 1.82 -12.19
C GLU A 44 3.32 0.77 -11.20
N VAL A 45 4.21 -0.13 -11.64
CA VAL A 45 4.92 -1.08 -10.74
C VAL A 45 5.62 -0.31 -9.61
N THR A 46 6.41 0.70 -9.97
CA THR A 46 7.12 1.55 -9.00
C THR A 46 6.16 2.22 -8.02
N THR A 47 5.01 2.69 -8.51
CA THR A 47 3.99 3.33 -7.68
C THR A 47 3.39 2.32 -6.71
N ILE A 48 3.09 1.09 -7.17
CA ILE A 48 2.54 0.02 -6.34
C ILE A 48 3.51 -0.36 -5.22
N VAL A 49 4.79 -0.60 -5.55
CA VAL A 49 5.82 -0.96 -4.56
C VAL A 49 5.98 0.12 -3.47
N ASN A 50 5.89 1.39 -3.86
CA ASN A 50 6.01 2.50 -2.94
C ASN A 50 4.73 2.76 -2.11
N THR A 51 3.56 2.48 -2.69
CA THR A 51 2.25 2.80 -2.10
C THR A 51 1.71 1.66 -1.24
N TYR A 52 2.09 0.41 -1.49
CA TYR A 52 1.57 -0.75 -0.79
C TYR A 52 2.67 -1.47 0.02
N ASP A 53 2.24 -2.25 1.01
CA ASP A 53 3.07 -3.22 1.70
C ASP A 53 2.98 -4.60 1.03
N ALA A 54 3.84 -5.54 1.45
CA ALA A 54 3.87 -6.91 0.89
C ALA A 54 2.58 -7.71 1.10
N LEU A 55 1.64 -7.22 1.93
CA LEU A 55 0.32 -7.82 2.14
C LEU A 55 -0.77 -7.14 1.27
N GLY A 56 -0.40 -6.19 0.41
CA GLY A 56 -1.32 -5.44 -0.43
C GLY A 56 -2.11 -4.37 0.33
N LYS A 57 -1.68 -3.96 1.53
CA LYS A 57 -2.30 -2.87 2.28
C LYS A 57 -1.67 -1.54 1.89
N VAL A 58 -2.49 -0.50 1.79
CA VAL A 58 -2.00 0.87 1.51
C VAL A 58 -1.05 1.28 2.64
N LYS A 59 0.20 1.57 2.29
CA LYS A 59 1.12 2.30 3.17
C LYS A 59 0.56 3.71 3.33
N LEU A 60 0.11 4.03 4.54
CA LEU A 60 -0.24 5.42 4.85
C LEU A 60 1.02 6.29 4.69
N PRO A 61 0.96 7.35 3.86
CA PRO A 61 2.11 8.20 3.69
C PRO A 61 2.30 9.09 4.93
N SER A 62 3.57 9.16 5.35
CA SER A 62 4.16 10.20 6.20
C SER A 62 3.96 10.10 7.72
N LYS A 63 5.09 10.31 8.41
CA LYS A 63 5.22 10.61 9.84
C LYS A 63 4.16 11.59 10.37
N LYS A 64 3.63 12.51 9.54
CA LYS A 64 2.56 13.44 9.92
C LYS A 64 1.24 12.74 10.26
N VAL A 65 0.84 11.73 9.49
CA VAL A 65 -0.41 10.99 9.77
C VAL A 65 -0.20 10.08 10.99
N GLN A 66 0.99 9.47 11.10
CA GLN A 66 1.38 8.74 12.31
C GLN A 66 1.40 9.64 13.56
N ALA A 67 1.91 10.87 13.43
CA ALA A 67 1.93 11.87 14.48
C ALA A 67 0.52 12.34 14.86
N LEU A 68 -0.37 12.54 13.89
CA LEU A 68 -1.78 12.87 14.14
C LEU A 68 -2.52 11.72 14.85
N ILE A 69 -2.27 10.46 14.45
CA ILE A 69 -2.83 9.28 15.12
C ILE A 69 -2.30 9.19 16.55
N ASN A 70 -1.00 9.41 16.76
CA ASN A 70 -0.38 9.37 18.09
C ASN A 70 -0.87 10.52 18.98
N ALA A 71 -1.00 11.73 18.45
CA ALA A 71 -1.57 12.88 19.17
C ALA A 71 -3.04 12.63 19.56
N LYS A 72 -3.84 12.05 18.65
CA LYS A 72 -5.23 11.66 18.94
C LYS A 72 -5.33 10.59 20.03
N LYS A 73 -4.40 9.64 20.09
CA LYS A 73 -4.31 8.65 21.18
C LYS A 73 -3.88 9.27 22.50
N LEU A 74 -2.99 10.27 22.47
CA LEU A 74 -2.55 10.98 23.69
C LEU A 74 -3.72 11.76 24.32
N GLY A 75 -4.52 12.45 23.50
CA GLY A 75 -5.68 13.23 23.96
C GLY A 75 -6.87 12.39 24.46
N GLN A 76 -6.88 11.06 24.24
CA GLN A 76 -7.91 10.18 24.81
C GLN A 76 -7.66 9.80 26.27
N ASN A 77 -6.44 9.98 26.78
CA ASN A 77 -6.10 9.70 28.18
C ASN A 77 -6.00 10.98 29.04
N ASP A 78 -6.30 12.14 28.46
CA ASP A 78 -6.22 13.42 29.14
C ASP A 78 -7.63 13.93 29.47
N GLU A 79 -8.17 13.47 30.60
CA GLU A 79 -9.42 13.91 31.22
C GLU A 79 -9.37 15.38 31.72
N THR A 80 -8.33 16.15 31.35
CA THR A 80 -8.13 17.52 31.86
C THR A 80 -8.44 18.64 30.87
N LEU A 81 -8.87 18.35 29.64
CA LEU A 81 -9.27 19.41 28.71
C LEU A 81 -10.66 19.95 29.07
N PRO A 82 -10.79 21.18 29.63
CA PRO A 82 -12.10 21.76 29.86
C PRO A 82 -12.74 22.03 28.49
N CYS A 83 -13.95 21.54 28.30
CA CYS A 83 -14.76 21.94 27.16
C CYS A 83 -14.87 23.47 27.15
N PRO A 84 -14.56 24.16 26.03
CA PRO A 84 -14.74 25.60 25.96
C PRO A 84 -16.24 25.89 26.03
N VAL A 85 -16.63 26.72 26.99
CA VAL A 85 -17.94 27.39 27.06
C VAL A 85 -18.02 28.52 26.04
#